data_AF-A0A9J6RH20-F1
#
_entry.id   AF-A0A9J6RH20-F1
#
_cell.length_a   1.000
_cell.length_b   1.000
_cell.length_c   1.000
_cell.angle_alpha   90.00
_cell.angle_beta   90.00
_cell.angle_gamma   90.00
#
_symmetry.space_group_name_H-M   'P 1'
#
loop_
_entity.id
_entity.type
_entity.pdbx_description
1 polymer ?
#
loop_
_entity_poly.entity_id
_entity_poly.type
_entity_poly.pdbx_seq_one_letter_code
_entity_poly.pdbx_strand_id
1 'polypeptide(L)'
;MYLSLFITSVMLVTLLLTLWVKRKFTIEVNVWPYRTINNTHKVVKRICLFFAIVCITGLFISNYYEFFGITLMIVVIFSLIYDTYVEYKYEREEKDYLISLLHTISALIISIGVLSYFYTTLTFDDINANADSINSESIESIEIMHYQVNENADNVLDRLMRRRTITLENDQDMNELIIELKDLELRRGFTNSDDQYFYSFRFSYGYNTHQNISVYKQHIRIESQLYKVIGDNTLYEKLEDGHFD
;
A
#
# COMPACT_ATOMS: atom_id res chain seq x y z
N MET A 1 4.98 -5.41 -8.49
CA MET A 1 5.22 -5.39 -9.95
C MET A 1 3.98 -4.93 -10.75
N TYR A 2 2.77 -5.40 -10.44
CA TYR A 2 1.57 -5.04 -11.21
C TYR A 2 1.18 -3.55 -11.14
N LEU A 3 1.26 -2.92 -9.96
CA LEU A 3 0.90 -1.50 -9.81
C LEU A 3 1.80 -0.57 -10.63
N SER A 4 3.12 -0.81 -10.63
CA SER A 4 4.07 0.02 -11.39
C SER A 4 3.86 -0.10 -12.90
N LEU A 5 3.54 -1.30 -13.40
CA LEU A 5 3.18 -1.51 -14.80
C LEU A 5 1.89 -0.79 -15.18
N PHE A 6 0.87 -0.82 -14.31
CA PHE A 6 -0.37 -0.08 -14.48
C PHE A 6 -0.13 1.43 -14.55
N ILE A 7 0.62 2.01 -13.60
CA ILE A 7 0.92 3.45 -13.62
C ILE A 7 1.68 3.84 -14.89
N THR A 8 2.71 3.06 -15.25
CA THR A 8 3.53 3.33 -16.43
C THR A 8 2.71 3.26 -17.72
N SER A 9 1.78 2.29 -17.84
CA SER A 9 0.93 2.17 -19.02
C SER A 9 -0.04 3.34 -19.15
N VAL A 10 -0.67 3.77 -18.06
CA VAL A 10 -1.57 4.94 -18.06
C VAL A 10 -0.80 6.21 -18.43
N MET A 11 0.41 6.42 -17.88
CA MET A 11 1.26 7.56 -18.24
C MET A 11 1.68 7.53 -19.71
N LEU A 12 2.04 6.36 -20.25
CA LEU A 12 2.40 6.21 -21.66
C LEU A 12 1.22 6.53 -22.59
N VAL A 13 0.04 6.00 -22.30
CA VAL A 13 -1.18 6.30 -23.08
C VAL A 13 -1.50 7.80 -23.02
N THR A 14 -1.40 8.40 -21.84
CA THR A 14 -1.62 9.85 -21.64
C THR A 14 -0.64 10.69 -22.44
N LEU A 15 0.64 10.30 -22.48
CA LEU A 15 1.66 10.96 -23.29
C LEU A 15 1.33 10.87 -24.78
N LEU A 16 0.98 9.69 -25.29
CA LEU A 16 0.61 9.49 -26.69
C LEU A 16 -0.63 10.33 -27.08
N LEU A 17 -1.66 10.33 -26.23
CA LEU A 17 -2.86 11.15 -26.42
C LEU A 17 -2.53 12.64 -26.40
N THR A 18 -1.67 13.09 -25.49
CA THR A 18 -1.23 14.49 -25.42
C THR A 18 -0.51 14.91 -26.69
N LEU A 19 0.41 14.08 -27.20
CA LEU A 19 1.09 14.34 -28.48
C LEU A 19 0.12 14.38 -29.65
N TRP A 20 -0.88 13.50 -29.66
CA TRP A 20 -1.92 13.49 -30.69
C TRP A 20 -2.81 14.74 -30.63
N VAL A 21 -3.30 15.13 -29.45
CA VAL A 21 -4.12 16.35 -29.24
C VAL A 21 -3.34 17.59 -29.66
N LYS A 22 -2.08 17.73 -29.23
CA LYS A 22 -1.21 18.84 -29.62
C LYS A 22 -1.10 18.98 -31.14
N ARG A 23 -0.86 17.86 -31.84
CA ARG A 23 -0.79 17.85 -33.31
C ARG A 23 -2.15 18.15 -33.96
N LYS A 24 -3.24 17.65 -33.40
CA LYS A 24 -4.58 17.80 -33.98
C LYS A 24 -5.12 19.22 -33.89
N PHE A 25 -4.80 19.93 -32.81
CA PHE A 25 -5.33 21.26 -32.53
C PHE A 25 -4.30 22.39 -32.70
N THR A 26 -3.07 22.06 -33.11
CA THR A 26 -1.98 23.02 -33.32
C THR A 26 -1.74 23.88 -32.08
N ILE A 27 -1.72 23.24 -30.91
CA ILE A 27 -1.53 23.91 -29.62
C ILE A 27 -0.06 24.35 -29.53
N GLU A 28 0.18 25.64 -29.24
CA GLU A 28 1.53 26.18 -29.10
C GLU A 28 2.28 25.52 -27.94
N VAL A 29 3.58 25.27 -28.14
CA VAL A 29 4.40 24.65 -27.11
C VAL A 29 4.75 25.72 -26.07
N ASN A 30 3.92 25.83 -25.03
CA ASN A 30 4.35 26.52 -23.82
C ASN A 30 5.43 25.67 -23.14
N VAL A 31 6.67 26.17 -23.15
CA VAL A 31 7.84 25.50 -22.56
C VAL A 31 7.76 25.46 -21.03
N TRP A 32 6.92 26.30 -20.43
CA TRP A 32 6.76 26.40 -18.99
C TRP A 32 5.47 25.73 -18.50
N PRO A 33 5.57 24.66 -17.67
CA PRO A 33 4.41 23.95 -17.12
C PRO A 33 3.65 24.76 -16.05
N TYR A 34 4.15 25.94 -15.68
CA TYR A 34 3.58 26.82 -14.66
C TYR A 34 3.11 28.14 -15.27
N ARG A 35 1.99 28.10 -16.00
CA ARG A 35 1.31 29.31 -16.51
C ARG A 35 0.12 29.62 -15.62
N THR A 36 0.18 30.75 -14.92
CA THR A 36 -0.97 31.26 -14.14
C THR A 36 -1.73 32.28 -14.97
N ILE A 37 -3.02 32.05 -15.18
CA ILE A 37 -3.88 32.91 -16.02
C ILE A 37 -4.26 34.21 -15.30
N ASN A 38 -4.51 34.13 -13.98
CA ASN A 38 -4.88 35.29 -13.18
C ASN A 38 -4.34 35.20 -11.74
N ASN A 39 -4.49 36.27 -10.97
CA ASN A 39 -4.03 36.34 -9.58
C ASN A 39 -4.71 35.29 -8.68
N THR A 40 -6.00 35.03 -8.88
CA THR A 40 -6.73 34.01 -8.12
C THR A 40 -6.15 32.61 -8.37
N HIS A 41 -5.87 32.28 -9.63
CA HIS A 41 -5.25 31.01 -10.02
C HIS A 41 -3.88 30.85 -9.34
N LYS A 42 -3.06 31.92 -9.34
CA LYS A 42 -1.77 31.93 -8.64
C LYS A 42 -1.90 31.68 -7.13
N VAL A 43 -2.92 32.25 -6.47
CA VAL A 43 -3.15 32.04 -5.03
C VAL A 43 -3.57 30.60 -4.76
N VAL A 44 -4.52 30.05 -5.52
CA VAL A 44 -4.97 28.66 -5.36
C VAL A 44 -3.81 27.68 -5.55
N LYS A 45 -2.97 27.89 -6.58
CA LYS A 45 -1.76 27.08 -6.80
C LYS A 45 -0.81 27.08 -5.62
N ARG A 46 -0.57 28.26 -5.02
CA ARG A 46 0.29 28.38 -3.84
C ARG A 46 -0.27 27.64 -2.63
N ILE A 47 -1.59 27.69 -2.44
CA ILE A 47 -2.28 26.95 -1.38
C ILE A 47 -2.13 25.45 -1.61
N CYS A 48 -2.42 24.95 -2.82
CA CYS A 48 -2.27 23.53 -3.16
C CYS A 48 -0.82 23.06 -2.98
N LEU A 49 0.16 23.86 -3.42
CA LEU A 49 1.58 23.54 -3.25
C LEU A 49 1.98 23.48 -1.78
N PHE A 50 1.51 24.44 -0.96
CA PHE A 50 1.73 24.42 0.48
C PHE A 50 1.19 23.14 1.12
N PHE A 51 -0.07 22.77 0.82
CA PHE A 51 -0.65 21.53 1.32
C PHE A 51 0.07 20.28 0.82
N ALA A 52 0.51 20.26 -0.44
CA ALA A 52 1.29 19.15 -0.98
C ALA A 52 2.63 18.99 -0.24
N ILE A 53 3.34 20.08 0.05
CA ILE A 53 4.58 20.06 0.84
C ILE A 53 4.29 19.53 2.25
N VAL A 54 3.24 20.03 2.92
CA VAL A 54 2.85 19.53 4.25
C VAL A 54 2.57 18.02 4.23
N CYS A 55 1.86 17.52 3.21
CA CYS A 55 1.58 16.09 3.09
C CYS A 55 2.86 15.27 2.83
N ILE A 56 3.74 15.73 1.95
CA ILE A 56 5.03 15.07 1.69
C ILE A 56 5.86 15.02 2.97
N THR A 57 5.97 16.13 3.70
CA THR A 57 6.67 16.16 5.00
C THR A 57 6.01 15.22 6.01
N GLY A 58 4.68 15.18 6.07
CA GLY A 58 3.93 14.26 6.90
C GLY A 58 4.23 12.79 6.59
N LEU A 59 4.37 12.43 5.31
CA LEU A 59 4.75 11.09 4.86
C LEU A 59 6.15 10.65 5.34
N PHE A 60 7.04 11.56 5.74
CA PHE A 60 8.39 11.20 6.22
C PHE A 60 8.53 11.21 7.74
N ILE A 61 7.66 11.94 8.45
CA ILE A 61 7.83 12.21 9.89
C ILE A 61 6.75 11.51 10.72
N SER A 62 5.65 11.10 10.10
CA SER A 62 4.48 10.58 10.81
C SER A 62 4.16 9.14 10.43
N ASN A 63 3.67 8.37 11.39
CA ASN A 63 3.16 7.01 11.16
C ASN A 63 1.79 6.98 10.45
N TYR A 64 1.19 8.14 10.17
CA TYR A 64 -0.08 8.27 9.45
C TYR A 64 0.08 8.34 7.92
N TYR A 65 0.89 7.45 7.35
CA TYR A 65 1.24 7.46 5.92
C TYR A 65 0.00 7.39 5.01
N GLU A 66 -0.99 6.55 5.36
CA GLU A 66 -2.25 6.41 4.61
C GLU A 66 -3.00 7.75 4.51
N PHE A 67 -3.14 8.46 5.63
CA PHE A 67 -3.84 9.73 5.70
C PHE A 67 -3.15 10.80 4.85
N PHE A 68 -1.83 10.95 4.98
CA PHE A 68 -1.07 11.93 4.20
C PHE A 68 -1.02 11.56 2.71
N GLY A 69 -0.94 10.27 2.38
CA GLY A 69 -0.93 9.78 1.00
C GLY A 69 -2.26 10.05 0.29
N ILE A 70 -3.39 9.74 0.92
CA ILE A 70 -4.73 10.05 0.39
C ILE A 70 -4.91 11.57 0.26
N THR A 71 -4.54 12.33 1.28
CA THR A 71 -4.67 13.80 1.26
C THR A 71 -3.85 14.42 0.13
N LEU A 72 -2.61 13.96 -0.07
CA LEU A 72 -1.76 14.40 -1.19
C LEU A 72 -2.42 14.10 -2.54
N MET A 73 -2.98 12.91 -2.71
CA MET A 73 -3.70 12.52 -3.92
C MET A 73 -4.89 13.45 -4.20
N ILE A 74 -5.70 13.76 -3.18
CA ILE A 74 -6.83 14.70 -3.28
C ILE A 74 -6.34 16.10 -3.68
N VAL A 75 -5.27 16.60 -3.05
CA VAL A 75 -4.69 17.93 -3.34
C VAL A 75 -4.21 18.01 -4.80
N VAL A 76 -3.54 16.96 -5.30
CA VAL A 76 -3.08 16.90 -6.69
C VAL A 76 -4.25 16.87 -7.67
N ILE A 77 -5.25 16.01 -7.43
CA ILE A 77 -6.45 15.94 -8.28
C ILE A 77 -7.17 17.29 -8.30
N PHE A 78 -7.41 17.88 -7.12
CA PHE A 78 -8.06 19.19 -7.02
C PHE A 78 -7.30 20.26 -7.80
N SER A 79 -5.98 20.30 -7.66
CA SER A 79 -5.14 21.23 -8.43
C SER A 79 -5.32 21.05 -9.94
N LEU A 80 -5.33 19.81 -10.45
CA LEU A 80 -5.47 19.53 -11.88
C LEU A 80 -6.87 19.85 -12.41
N ILE A 81 -7.92 19.54 -11.64
CA ILE A 81 -9.31 19.93 -11.95
C ILE A 81 -9.41 21.46 -12.04
N TYR A 82 -8.81 22.16 -11.08
CA TYR A 82 -8.85 23.62 -11.04
C TYR A 82 -8.12 24.23 -12.24
N ASP A 83 -6.96 23.72 -12.64
CA ASP A 83 -6.24 24.16 -13.85
C ASP A 83 -7.12 24.03 -15.08
N THR A 84 -7.67 22.83 -15.27
CA THR A 84 -8.57 22.51 -16.39
C THR A 84 -9.75 23.47 -16.43
N TYR A 85 -10.35 23.77 -15.27
CA TYR A 85 -11.48 24.70 -15.16
C TYR A 85 -11.08 26.14 -15.53
N VAL A 86 -9.96 26.65 -15.01
CA VAL A 86 -9.51 28.02 -15.27
C VAL A 86 -9.13 28.19 -16.73
N GLU A 87 -8.39 27.25 -17.31
CA GLU A 87 -8.04 27.26 -18.74
C GLU A 87 -9.29 27.19 -19.62
N TYR A 88 -10.24 26.32 -19.30
CA TYR A 88 -11.50 26.23 -20.03
C TYR A 88 -12.32 27.52 -19.97
N LYS A 89 -12.32 28.19 -18.80
CA LYS A 89 -13.14 29.39 -18.57
C LYS A 89 -12.52 30.65 -19.18
N TYR A 90 -11.20 30.80 -19.09
CA TYR A 90 -10.52 32.06 -19.42
C TYR A 90 -9.70 32.01 -20.72
N GLU A 91 -9.22 30.85 -21.14
CA GLU A 91 -8.34 30.68 -22.32
C GLU A 91 -8.87 29.59 -23.27
N ARG A 92 -10.20 29.46 -23.38
CA ARG A 92 -10.87 28.40 -24.15
C ARG A 92 -10.39 28.27 -25.60
N GLU A 93 -10.07 29.41 -26.22
CA GLU A 93 -9.65 29.47 -27.63
C GLU A 93 -8.27 28.84 -27.86
N GLU A 94 -7.39 28.88 -26.86
CA GLU A 94 -6.06 28.26 -26.90
C GLU A 94 -6.14 26.73 -26.82
N LYS A 95 -7.25 26.19 -26.29
CA LYS A 95 -7.54 24.75 -26.14
C LYS A 95 -6.56 23.97 -25.25
N ASP A 96 -5.66 24.65 -24.54
CA ASP A 96 -4.75 24.07 -23.54
C ASP A 96 -5.49 23.23 -22.48
N TYR A 97 -6.73 23.64 -22.16
CA TYR A 97 -7.61 22.90 -21.24
C TYR A 97 -7.85 21.44 -21.65
N LEU A 98 -7.73 21.08 -22.94
CA LEU A 98 -7.85 19.68 -23.39
C LEU A 98 -6.69 18.83 -22.88
N ILE A 99 -5.49 19.39 -22.81
CA ILE A 99 -4.30 18.72 -22.28
C ILE A 99 -4.43 18.59 -20.76
N SER A 100 -4.81 19.68 -20.07
CA SER A 100 -5.05 19.65 -18.63
C SER A 100 -6.16 18.69 -18.24
N LEU A 101 -7.22 18.59 -19.06
CA LEU A 101 -8.28 17.60 -18.89
C LEU A 101 -7.75 16.17 -19.03
N LEU A 102 -6.91 15.89 -20.03
CA LEU A 102 -6.28 14.57 -20.18
C LEU A 102 -5.43 14.20 -18.97
N HIS A 103 -4.61 15.13 -18.47
CA HIS A 103 -3.84 14.91 -17.25
C HIS A 103 -4.72 14.69 -16.02
N THR A 104 -5.83 15.42 -15.90
CA THR A 104 -6.80 15.24 -14.82
C THR A 104 -7.43 13.85 -14.87
N ILE A 105 -7.88 13.40 -16.05
CA ILE A 105 -8.44 12.06 -16.24
C ILE A 105 -7.40 10.98 -15.92
N SER A 106 -6.17 11.15 -16.39
CA SER A 106 -5.05 10.25 -16.11
C SER A 106 -4.77 10.14 -14.61
N ALA A 107 -4.70 11.28 -13.90
CA ALA A 107 -4.52 11.32 -12.46
C ALA A 107 -5.67 10.63 -11.71
N LEU A 108 -6.92 10.81 -12.15
CA LEU A 108 -8.07 10.12 -11.58
C LEU A 108 -7.99 8.59 -11.77
N ILE A 109 -7.65 8.12 -12.97
CA ILE A 109 -7.49 6.69 -13.26
C ILE A 109 -6.38 6.09 -12.39
N ILE A 110 -5.22 6.76 -12.30
CA ILE A 110 -4.11 6.33 -11.46
C ILE A 110 -4.54 6.28 -9.99
N SER A 111 -5.22 7.32 -9.52
CA SER A 111 -5.68 7.44 -8.13
C SER A 111 -6.65 6.31 -7.76
N ILE A 112 -7.64 6.04 -8.60
CA ILE A 112 -8.58 4.92 -8.41
C ILE A 112 -7.81 3.59 -8.42
N GLY A 113 -6.89 3.38 -9.37
CA GLY A 113 -6.12 2.13 -9.45
C GLY A 113 -5.21 1.91 -8.22
N VAL A 114 -4.57 2.97 -7.72
CA VAL A 114 -3.78 2.93 -6.48
C VAL A 114 -4.67 2.61 -5.29
N LEU A 115 -5.80 3.30 -5.15
CA LEU A 115 -6.74 3.04 -4.05
C LEU A 115 -7.27 1.60 -4.11
N SER A 116 -7.71 1.13 -5.27
CA SER A 116 -8.15 -0.26 -5.44
C SER A 116 -7.04 -1.24 -5.10
N TYR A 117 -5.79 -1.01 -5.53
CA TYR A 117 -4.69 -1.92 -5.24
C TYR A 117 -4.40 -2.06 -3.73
N PHE A 118 -4.42 -0.96 -2.98
CA PHE A 118 -4.08 -0.96 -1.55
C PHE A 118 -5.28 -1.26 -0.63
N TYR A 119 -6.48 -0.79 -0.97
CA TYR A 119 -7.67 -0.84 -0.12
C TYR A 119 -8.65 -1.97 -0.46
N THR A 120 -8.37 -2.79 -1.47
CA THR A 120 -9.13 -4.03 -1.68
C THR A 120 -8.88 -4.97 -0.51
N THR A 121 -9.96 -5.42 0.13
CA THR A 121 -9.92 -6.48 1.14
C THR A 121 -9.56 -7.79 0.45
N LEU A 122 -8.57 -8.49 0.99
CA LEU A 122 -8.06 -9.78 0.56
C LEU A 122 -8.26 -10.77 1.70
N THR A 123 -8.61 -12.00 1.36
CA THR A 123 -8.60 -13.12 2.29
C THR A 123 -7.22 -13.77 2.31
N PHE A 124 -6.96 -14.63 3.30
CA PHE A 124 -5.76 -15.46 3.29
C PHE A 124 -5.65 -16.33 2.04
N ASP A 125 -6.78 -16.91 1.60
CA ASP A 125 -6.82 -17.76 0.41
C ASP A 125 -6.49 -16.97 -0.87
N ASP A 126 -6.90 -15.70 -0.98
CA ASP A 126 -6.53 -14.83 -2.10
C ASP A 126 -5.00 -14.58 -2.16
N ILE A 127 -4.36 -14.51 -1.00
CA ILE A 127 -2.91 -14.31 -0.89
C ILE A 127 -2.19 -15.62 -1.18
N ASN A 128 -2.69 -16.72 -0.62
CA ASN A 128 -2.14 -18.07 -0.73
C ASN A 128 -2.36 -18.71 -2.12
N ALA A 129 -3.33 -18.25 -2.92
CA ALA A 129 -3.47 -18.67 -4.31
C ALA A 129 -2.33 -18.17 -5.22
N ASN A 130 -1.57 -17.17 -4.77
CA ASN A 130 -0.49 -16.52 -5.53
C ASN A 130 0.92 -16.93 -5.09
N ALA A 131 1.05 -17.64 -3.97
CA ALA A 131 2.29 -18.17 -3.41
C ALA A 131 2.10 -19.67 -3.20
N ASP A 132 3.05 -20.53 -3.57
CA ASP A 132 2.93 -22.01 -3.49
C ASP A 132 2.13 -22.44 -2.23
N SER A 133 0.87 -22.84 -2.46
CA SER A 133 -0.19 -22.75 -1.45
C SER A 133 0.11 -23.56 -0.19
N ILE A 134 -0.14 -23.00 0.99
CA ILE A 134 -0.33 -23.77 2.23
C ILE A 134 -1.39 -24.84 1.98
N ASN A 135 -0.95 -26.07 1.81
CA ASN A 135 -1.82 -27.23 1.81
C ASN A 135 -1.89 -27.76 3.24
N SER A 136 -3.01 -27.48 3.90
CA SER A 136 -3.27 -27.90 5.28
C SER A 136 -3.12 -29.40 5.50
N GLU A 137 -3.39 -30.21 4.47
CA GLU A 137 -3.28 -31.68 4.55
C GLU A 137 -1.83 -32.18 4.52
N SER A 138 -0.87 -31.31 4.22
CA SER A 138 0.55 -31.66 4.10
C SER A 138 1.44 -31.03 5.17
N ILE A 139 0.83 -30.30 6.12
CA ILE A 139 1.56 -29.74 7.27
C ILE A 139 1.81 -30.86 8.27
N GLU A 140 3.08 -31.10 8.59
CA GLU A 140 3.47 -32.07 9.61
C GLU A 140 3.56 -31.43 11.00
N SER A 141 3.98 -30.16 11.06
CA SER A 141 4.07 -29.40 12.30
C SER A 141 4.14 -27.89 12.04
N ILE A 142 3.76 -27.10 13.04
CA ILE A 142 3.87 -25.65 13.04
C ILE A 142 4.70 -25.21 14.24
N GLU A 143 5.85 -24.57 13.99
CA GLU A 143 6.66 -23.93 15.03
C GLU A 143 6.23 -22.46 15.16
N ILE A 144 5.69 -22.09 16.34
CA ILE A 144 5.32 -20.72 16.69
C ILE A 144 6.42 -20.14 17.57
N MET A 145 7.09 -19.11 17.08
CA MET A 145 8.19 -18.43 17.79
C MET A 145 7.76 -17.00 18.17
N HIS A 146 7.75 -16.69 19.47
CA HIS A 146 7.54 -15.32 19.94
C HIS A 146 8.87 -14.57 19.95
N TYR A 147 8.93 -13.48 19.20
CA TYR A 147 10.08 -12.58 19.13
C TYR A 147 9.78 -11.24 19.79
N GLN A 148 10.81 -10.70 20.44
CA GLN A 148 10.86 -9.33 20.91
C GLN A 148 12.08 -8.62 20.32
N VAL A 149 11.89 -7.39 19.86
CA VAL A 149 12.96 -6.52 19.39
C VAL A 149 13.79 -6.04 20.59
N ASN A 150 15.10 -6.32 20.59
CA ASN A 150 16.05 -5.80 21.56
C ASN A 150 16.54 -4.41 21.11
N GLU A 151 16.04 -3.36 21.76
CA GLU A 151 16.45 -1.98 21.46
C GLU A 151 17.91 -1.69 21.84
N ASN A 152 18.48 -2.46 22.77
CA ASN A 152 19.85 -2.28 23.26
C ASN A 152 20.86 -3.17 22.53
N ALA A 153 20.48 -3.83 21.44
CA ALA A 153 21.37 -4.68 20.69
C ALA A 153 22.41 -3.85 19.92
N ASP A 154 23.69 -4.06 20.23
CA ASP A 154 24.80 -3.42 19.50
C ASP A 154 24.96 -3.97 18.06
N ASN A 155 24.39 -5.14 17.77
CA ASN A 155 24.44 -5.80 16.46
C ASN A 155 23.06 -6.13 15.91
N VAL A 156 22.93 -6.08 14.58
CA VAL A 156 21.69 -6.40 13.85
C VAL A 156 21.21 -7.83 14.12
N LEU A 157 22.14 -8.77 14.33
CA LEU A 157 21.83 -10.18 14.62
C LEU A 157 21.22 -10.38 16.01
N ASP A 158 21.57 -9.54 16.98
CA ASP A 158 21.08 -9.61 18.36
C ASP A 158 19.80 -8.80 18.57
N ARG A 159 19.31 -8.16 17.50
CA ARG A 159 18.15 -7.27 17.51
C ARG A 159 16.84 -8.04 17.71
N LEU A 160 16.83 -9.35 17.48
CA LEU A 160 15.66 -10.22 17.69
C LEU A 160 15.94 -11.22 18.81
N MET A 161 15.28 -11.06 19.94
CA MET A 161 15.32 -12.02 21.03
C MET A 161 14.13 -12.95 20.94
N ARG A 162 14.40 -14.25 20.78
CA ARG A 162 13.37 -15.28 20.88
C ARG A 162 13.00 -15.47 22.35
N ARG A 163 11.74 -15.21 22.70
CA ARG A 163 11.21 -15.36 24.06
C ARG A 163 10.66 -16.76 24.31
N ARG A 164 10.00 -17.32 23.30
CA ARG A 164 9.29 -18.58 23.41
C ARG A 164 9.23 -19.30 22.06
N THR A 165 9.24 -20.63 22.11
CA THR A 165 8.87 -21.50 21.00
C THR A 165 7.78 -22.46 21.48
N ILE A 166 6.76 -22.64 20.66
CA ILE A 166 5.70 -23.64 20.80
C ILE A 166 5.73 -24.47 19.51
N THR A 167 5.58 -25.78 19.63
CA THR A 167 5.47 -26.68 18.46
C THR A 167 4.09 -27.33 18.50
N LEU A 168 3.31 -27.10 17.45
CA LEU A 168 2.02 -27.76 17.24
C LEU A 168 2.23 -28.97 16.34
N GLU A 169 1.84 -30.14 16.84
CA GLU A 169 1.88 -31.42 16.12
C GLU A 169 0.49 -32.09 16.04
N ASN A 170 -0.49 -31.58 16.81
CA ASN A 170 -1.85 -32.09 16.79
C ASN A 170 -2.67 -31.43 15.68
N ASP A 171 -3.31 -32.25 14.85
CA ASP A 171 -4.21 -31.82 13.76
C ASP A 171 -5.27 -30.81 14.22
N GLN A 172 -5.82 -30.95 15.43
CA GLN A 172 -6.86 -30.04 15.94
C GLN A 172 -6.33 -28.61 16.09
N ASP A 173 -5.21 -28.43 16.78
CA ASP A 173 -4.64 -27.11 17.07
C ASP A 173 -4.08 -26.46 15.80
N MET A 174 -3.47 -27.27 14.93
CA MET A 174 -3.01 -26.82 13.61
C MET A 174 -4.18 -26.34 12.75
N ASN A 175 -5.29 -27.09 12.70
CA ASN A 175 -6.47 -26.69 11.95
C ASN A 175 -7.13 -25.44 12.53
N GLU A 176 -7.20 -25.30 13.85
CA GLU A 176 -7.73 -24.08 14.48
C GLU A 176 -6.90 -22.85 14.08
N LEU A 177 -5.57 -22.93 14.15
CA LEU A 177 -4.69 -21.83 13.74
C LEU A 177 -4.86 -21.47 12.26
N ILE A 178 -5.03 -22.47 11.38
CA ILE A 178 -5.24 -22.25 9.95
C ILE A 178 -6.61 -21.59 9.70
N ILE A 179 -7.65 -21.98 10.43
CA ILE A 179 -8.98 -21.35 10.34
C ILE A 179 -8.89 -19.89 10.76
N GLU A 180 -8.24 -19.60 11.90
CA GLU A 180 -8.04 -18.22 12.35
C GLU A 180 -7.28 -17.39 11.31
N LEU A 181 -6.22 -17.94 10.70
CA LEU A 181 -5.51 -17.26 9.61
C LEU A 181 -6.41 -16.96 8.42
N LYS A 182 -7.30 -17.91 8.06
CA LYS A 182 -8.22 -17.79 6.92
C LYS A 182 -9.33 -16.77 7.13
N ASP A 183 -9.81 -16.66 8.37
CA ASP A 183 -10.89 -15.74 8.74
C ASP A 183 -10.42 -14.28 8.79
N LEU A 184 -9.11 -14.02 8.74
CA LEU A 184 -8.58 -12.65 8.71
C LEU A 184 -8.87 -11.96 7.38
N GLU A 185 -9.47 -10.79 7.48
CA GLU A 185 -9.57 -9.83 6.40
C GLU A 185 -8.31 -8.94 6.36
N LEU A 186 -7.65 -8.90 5.21
CA LEU A 186 -6.34 -8.28 5.04
C LEU A 186 -6.38 -7.19 3.96
N ARG A 187 -5.57 -6.14 4.11
CA ARG A 187 -5.28 -5.14 3.07
C ARG A 187 -3.79 -4.98 2.90
N ARG A 188 -3.34 -4.58 1.72
CA ARG A 188 -1.90 -4.34 1.51
C ARG A 188 -1.45 -3.15 2.36
N GLY A 189 -0.48 -3.36 3.25
CA GLY A 189 0.05 -2.32 4.14
C GLY A 189 1.10 -1.46 3.44
N PHE A 190 1.26 -0.20 3.87
CA PHE A 190 2.17 0.74 3.21
C PHE A 190 3.64 0.63 3.62
N THR A 191 4.00 0.17 4.82
CA THR A 191 5.42 0.02 5.25
C THR A 191 5.54 -0.70 6.60
N ASN A 192 6.78 -1.04 6.97
CA ASN A 192 7.23 -1.81 8.16
C ASN A 192 6.36 -1.68 9.40
N SER A 193 6.10 -2.83 10.04
CA SER A 193 5.62 -2.91 11.40
C SER A 193 6.71 -2.42 12.36
N ASP A 194 6.48 -1.28 13.02
CA ASP A 194 7.28 -0.82 14.17
C ASP A 194 7.00 -1.64 15.43
N ASP A 195 6.13 -2.65 15.34
CA ASP A 195 5.76 -3.52 16.43
C ASP A 195 6.98 -4.27 16.97
N GLN A 196 7.29 -4.02 18.24
CA GLN A 196 8.42 -4.59 18.95
C GLN A 196 8.23 -6.08 19.27
N TYR A 197 7.00 -6.58 19.13
CA TYR A 197 6.61 -7.94 19.45
C TYR A 197 5.88 -8.56 18.27
N PHE A 198 6.25 -9.79 17.94
CA PHE A 198 5.57 -10.56 16.90
C PHE A 198 5.75 -12.05 17.09
N TYR A 199 4.81 -12.79 16.52
CA TYR A 199 4.85 -14.24 16.45
C TYR A 199 5.27 -14.65 15.04
N SER A 200 6.26 -15.51 14.90
CA SER A 200 6.65 -16.10 13.62
C SER A 200 6.19 -17.55 13.58
N PHE A 201 5.37 -17.88 12.59
CA PHE A 201 5.01 -19.25 12.28
C PHE A 201 5.96 -19.78 11.23
N ARG A 202 6.46 -20.99 11.47
CA ARG A 202 7.20 -21.78 10.49
C ARG A 202 6.42 -23.07 10.28
N PHE A 203 5.86 -23.19 9.07
CA PHE A 203 5.16 -24.39 8.64
C PHE A 203 6.18 -25.39 8.09
N SER A 204 6.10 -26.65 8.52
CA SER A 204 6.97 -27.73 8.05
C SER A 204 6.17 -28.69 7.16
N TYR A 205 6.61 -28.83 5.91
CA TYR A 205 6.04 -29.74 4.92
C TYR A 205 7.12 -30.74 4.49
N GLY A 206 7.25 -31.85 5.22
CA GLY A 206 8.27 -32.86 4.94
C GLY A 206 9.70 -32.29 4.82
N TYR A 207 10.47 -32.78 3.84
CA TYR A 207 11.93 -32.73 3.90
C TYR A 207 12.63 -31.37 3.77
N ASN A 208 12.01 -30.22 3.42
CA ASN A 208 12.71 -28.90 3.44
C ASN A 208 11.90 -27.63 3.06
N THR A 209 10.58 -27.70 2.83
CA THR A 209 9.81 -26.49 2.50
C THR A 209 9.28 -25.83 3.77
N HIS A 210 9.66 -24.56 3.95
CA HIS A 210 9.18 -23.73 5.04
C HIS A 210 8.56 -22.46 4.49
N GLN A 211 7.32 -22.20 4.87
CA GLN A 211 6.72 -20.89 4.72
C GLN A 211 6.76 -20.18 6.07
N ASN A 212 7.13 -18.89 6.03
CA ASN A 212 7.19 -18.07 7.22
C ASN A 212 6.06 -17.03 7.16
N ILE A 213 5.24 -17.01 8.20
CA ILE A 213 4.25 -15.97 8.46
C ILE A 213 4.66 -15.27 9.73
N SER A 214 4.63 -13.94 9.76
CA SER A 214 4.84 -13.17 10.99
C SER A 214 3.56 -12.41 11.33
N VAL A 215 3.01 -12.65 12.51
CA VAL A 215 1.81 -12.02 13.03
C VAL A 215 2.24 -10.94 14.04
N TYR A 216 1.92 -9.71 13.72
CA TYR A 216 2.07 -8.53 14.56
C TYR A 216 0.69 -8.09 15.07
N LYS A 217 0.65 -7.15 16.01
CA LYS A 217 -0.61 -6.71 16.61
C LYS A 217 -1.63 -6.22 15.57
N GLN A 218 -1.18 -5.40 14.61
CA GLN A 218 -2.06 -4.81 13.59
C GLN A 218 -1.76 -5.29 12.15
N HIS A 219 -0.77 -6.16 12.00
CA HIS A 219 -0.24 -6.51 10.68
C HIS A 219 0.11 -8.00 10.61
N ILE A 220 0.06 -8.56 9.41
CA ILE A 220 0.62 -9.87 9.12
C ILE A 220 1.59 -9.74 7.95
N ARG A 221 2.77 -10.33 8.11
CA ARG A 221 3.73 -10.49 7.02
C ARG A 221 3.65 -11.93 6.53
N ILE A 222 3.35 -12.08 5.25
CA ILE A 222 3.39 -13.38 4.56
C ILE A 222 4.53 -13.26 3.57
N GLU A 223 5.58 -14.05 3.78
CA GLU A 223 6.83 -13.96 3.01
C GLU A 223 7.45 -12.55 3.05
N SER A 224 7.51 -11.87 1.88
CA SER A 224 8.05 -10.52 1.71
C SER A 224 6.98 -9.43 1.73
N GLN A 225 5.70 -9.80 1.78
CA GLN A 225 4.58 -8.88 1.68
C GLN A 225 3.99 -8.59 3.07
N LEU A 226 3.69 -7.32 3.33
CA LEU A 226 3.06 -6.87 4.57
C LEU A 226 1.59 -6.53 4.32
N TYR A 227 0.74 -7.05 5.18
CA TYR A 227 -0.69 -6.84 5.17
C TYR A 227 -1.14 -6.23 6.50
N LYS A 228 -2.11 -5.33 6.44
CA LYS A 228 -2.81 -4.76 7.59
C LYS A 228 -4.06 -5.57 7.83
N VAL A 229 -4.30 -5.95 9.08
CA VAL A 229 -5.55 -6.63 9.48
C VAL A 229 -6.67 -5.60 9.51
N ILE A 230 -7.82 -5.93 8.92
CA ILE A 230 -9.03 -5.11 9.01
C ILE A 230 -9.77 -5.51 10.28
N GLY A 231 -9.99 -4.54 11.18
CA GLY A 231 -10.64 -4.79 12.47
C GLY A 231 -9.65 -5.31 13.50
N ASP A 232 -10.14 -6.17 14.39
CA ASP A 232 -9.35 -6.74 15.48
C ASP A 232 -8.58 -7.97 15.00
N ASN A 233 -7.33 -8.11 15.44
CA ASN A 233 -6.50 -9.26 15.10
C ASN A 233 -6.69 -10.37 16.14
N THR A 234 -7.79 -11.11 16.02
CA THR A 234 -8.18 -12.19 16.94
C THR A 234 -7.09 -13.25 17.08
N LEU A 235 -6.38 -13.55 15.99
CA LEU A 235 -5.26 -14.47 15.99
C LEU A 235 -4.11 -13.98 16.89
N TYR A 236 -3.74 -12.70 16.82
CA TYR A 236 -2.71 -12.15 17.70
C TYR A 236 -3.15 -12.20 19.17
N GLU A 237 -4.40 -11.87 19.47
CA GLU A 237 -4.94 -11.93 20.83
C GLU A 237 -4.89 -13.36 21.41
N LYS A 238 -5.31 -14.38 20.63
CA LYS A 238 -5.21 -15.79 21.03
C LYS A 238 -3.77 -16.23 21.32
N LEU A 239 -2.80 -15.75 20.55
CA LEU A 239 -1.37 -16.05 20.77
C LEU A 239 -0.81 -15.34 22.00
N GLU A 240 -1.31 -14.14 22.32
CA GLU A 240 -0.94 -13.38 23.51
C GLU A 240 -1.50 -14.01 24.79
N ASP A 241 -2.73 -14.53 24.71
CA ASP A 241 -3.42 -15.21 25.82
C ASP A 241 -2.91 -16.63 26.10
N GLY A 242 -2.02 -17.17 25.25
CA GLY A 242 -1.45 -18.50 25.41
C GLY A 242 -2.41 -19.63 25.07
N HIS A 243 -3.36 -19.39 24.15
CA HIS A 243 -4.37 -20.39 23.76
C HIS A 243 -3.78 -21.67 23.17
N PHE A 244 -2.57 -21.60 22.63
CA PHE A 244 -1.86 -22.72 21.97
C PHE A 244 -0.74 -23.32 22.84
N ASP A 245 -0.75 -23.05 24.15
CA ASP A 245 0.30 -23.42 25.10
C ASP A 245 0.21 -24.83 25.68
#